data_AF-A0A5B7CA00-F1
#
_entry.id   AF-A0A5B7CA00-F1
#
_cell.length_a   1.000
_cell.length_b   1.000
_cell.length_c   1.000
_cell.angle_alpha   90.00
_cell.angle_beta   90.00
_cell.angle_gamma   90.00
#
_symmetry.space_group_name_H-M   'P 1'
#
loop_
_entity.id
_entity.type
_entity.pdbx_description
1 polymer ?
#
loop_
_entity_poly.entity_id
_entity_poly.type
_entity_poly.pdbx_seq_one_letter_code
_entity_poly.pdbx_strand_id
1 'polypeptide(L)'
;FGCMVDILGRAGRLQEARELIRSMPIEPDAIVWRALLGACKIYKNVELGEEASVNLLELEPHVDGNYVLLSNIYSQAKKWDKVMNVRRMMKNINIQKVPGSSSIEVDNAVHEFVAGDKSHPQSEEIYWMLVEMADRLKHAAYVPLTASVLQDFDEQEKENALACHSEKLAIAFGLLSTPPGSPIRIVKNLRVCDD
;
A
#
# COMPACT_ATOMS: atom_id res chain seq x y z
N PHE A 1 -3.06 -4.45 -25.58
CA PHE A 1 -4.08 -5.09 -24.72
C PHE A 1 -4.05 -4.58 -23.29
N GLY A 2 -2.89 -4.53 -22.61
CA GLY A 2 -2.78 -4.05 -21.21
C GLY A 2 -3.49 -2.73 -20.91
N CYS A 3 -3.31 -1.68 -21.73
CA CYS A 3 -4.01 -0.40 -21.54
C CYS A 3 -5.55 -0.53 -21.61
N MET A 4 -6.07 -1.37 -22.50
CA MET A 4 -7.52 -1.55 -22.64
C MET A 4 -8.10 -2.33 -21.46
N VAL A 5 -7.37 -3.34 -20.97
CA VAL A 5 -7.72 -4.06 -19.75
C VAL A 5 -7.70 -3.12 -18.54
N ASP A 6 -6.69 -2.24 -18.42
CA ASP A 6 -6.63 -1.23 -17.36
C ASP A 6 -7.81 -0.24 -17.44
N ILE A 7 -8.16 0.25 -18.63
CA ILE A 7 -9.32 1.15 -18.83
C ILE A 7 -10.62 0.45 -18.42
N LEU A 8 -10.89 -0.75 -18.93
CA LEU A 8 -12.09 -1.51 -18.58
C LEU A 8 -12.13 -1.84 -17.09
N GLY A 9 -10.99 -2.23 -16.54
CA GLY A 9 -10.79 -2.52 -15.13
C GLY A 9 -11.14 -1.32 -14.25
N ARG A 10 -10.59 -0.13 -14.54
CA ARG A 10 -10.88 1.12 -13.82
C ARG A 10 -12.31 1.61 -13.99
N ALA A 11 -13.00 1.19 -15.05
CA ALA A 11 -14.41 1.47 -15.27
C ALA A 11 -15.34 0.48 -14.55
N GLY A 12 -14.81 -0.53 -13.84
CA GLY A 12 -15.59 -1.57 -13.16
C GLY A 12 -16.13 -2.66 -14.09
N ARG A 13 -15.73 -2.64 -15.36
CA ARG A 13 -16.17 -3.60 -16.38
C ARG A 13 -15.28 -4.85 -16.36
N LEU A 14 -15.18 -5.48 -15.18
CA LEU A 14 -14.23 -6.58 -14.93
C LEU A 14 -14.45 -7.79 -15.84
N GLN A 15 -15.70 -8.14 -16.11
CA GLN A 15 -16.02 -9.29 -16.95
C GLN A 15 -15.63 -9.04 -18.41
N GLU A 16 -15.80 -7.83 -18.92
CA GLU A 16 -15.34 -7.45 -20.25
C GLU A 16 -13.82 -7.39 -20.34
N ALA A 17 -13.16 -6.92 -19.27
CA ALA A 17 -11.71 -6.99 -19.18
C ALA A 17 -11.22 -8.45 -19.26
N ARG A 18 -11.87 -9.39 -18.55
CA ARG A 18 -11.58 -10.83 -18.62
C ARG A 18 -11.83 -11.42 -20.00
N GLU A 19 -12.94 -11.05 -20.65
CA GLU A 19 -13.28 -11.49 -22.02
C GLU A 19 -12.27 -10.97 -23.05
N LEU A 20 -11.82 -9.72 -22.89
CA LEU A 20 -10.76 -9.16 -23.72
C LEU A 20 -9.46 -9.95 -23.57
N ILE A 21 -9.08 -10.34 -22.34
CA ILE A 21 -7.90 -11.16 -22.09
C ILE A 21 -8.02 -12.52 -22.78
N ARG A 22 -9.17 -13.19 -22.65
CA ARG A 22 -9.43 -14.51 -23.26
C ARG A 22 -9.48 -14.49 -24.78
N SER A 23 -9.81 -13.35 -25.38
CA SER A 23 -9.87 -13.15 -26.83
C SER A 23 -8.57 -12.62 -27.43
N MET A 24 -7.51 -12.46 -26.62
CA MET A 24 -6.22 -12.03 -27.14
C MET A 24 -5.67 -13.05 -28.15
N PRO A 25 -5.16 -12.59 -29.32
CA PRO A 25 -4.55 -13.47 -30.31
C PRO A 25 -3.14 -13.95 -29.89
N ILE A 26 -2.65 -13.48 -28.75
CA ILE A 26 -1.34 -13.78 -28.16
C ILE A 26 -1.54 -14.08 -26.68
N GLU A 27 -0.60 -14.82 -26.10
CA GLU A 27 -0.63 -15.13 -24.67
C GLU A 27 -0.58 -13.84 -23.83
N PRO A 28 -1.48 -13.66 -22.84
CA PRO A 28 -1.48 -12.47 -22.00
C PRO A 28 -0.25 -12.44 -21.09
N ASP A 29 0.45 -11.31 -21.09
CA ASP A 29 1.61 -11.10 -20.24
C ASP A 29 1.23 -10.71 -18.80
N ALA A 30 2.27 -10.57 -17.95
CA ALA A 30 2.08 -10.21 -16.55
C ALA A 30 1.48 -8.81 -16.36
N ILE A 31 1.68 -7.88 -17.30
CA ILE A 31 1.11 -6.53 -17.23
C ILE A 31 -0.42 -6.62 -17.37
N VAL A 32 -0.91 -7.43 -18.30
CA VAL A 32 -2.34 -7.66 -18.54
C VAL A 32 -3.02 -8.27 -17.30
N TRP A 33 -2.46 -9.34 -16.75
CA TRP A 33 -3.03 -9.98 -15.56
C TRP A 33 -2.97 -9.10 -14.32
N ARG A 34 -1.88 -8.33 -14.15
CA ARG A 34 -1.74 -7.37 -13.06
C ARG A 34 -2.75 -6.22 -13.15
N ALA A 35 -3.07 -5.74 -14.36
CA ALA A 35 -4.11 -4.74 -14.56
C ALA A 35 -5.50 -5.26 -14.11
N LEU A 36 -5.86 -6.49 -14.49
CA LEU A 36 -7.10 -7.13 -14.04
C LEU A 36 -7.10 -7.34 -12.51
N LEU A 37 -6.00 -7.82 -11.94
CA LEU A 37 -5.88 -8.04 -10.50
C LEU A 37 -6.03 -6.74 -9.70
N GLY A 38 -5.41 -5.66 -10.16
CA GLY A 38 -5.54 -4.33 -9.59
C GLY A 38 -6.99 -3.83 -9.59
N ALA A 39 -7.72 -4.05 -10.69
CA ALA A 39 -9.14 -3.75 -10.78
C ALA A 39 -9.97 -4.61 -9.81
N CYS A 40 -9.68 -5.91 -9.71
CA CYS A 40 -10.35 -6.81 -8.77
C CYS A 40 -10.19 -6.36 -7.31
N LYS A 41 -9.03 -5.79 -6.93
CA LYS A 41 -8.83 -5.15 -5.63
C LYS A 41 -9.76 -3.94 -5.43
N ILE A 42 -9.91 -3.08 -6.43
CA ILE A 42 -10.75 -1.88 -6.31
C ILE A 42 -12.23 -2.27 -6.11
N TYR A 43 -12.70 -3.23 -6.91
CA TYR A 43 -14.10 -3.66 -6.92
C TYR A 43 -14.38 -4.87 -6.02
N LYS A 44 -13.42 -5.27 -5.17
CA LYS A 44 -13.53 -6.37 -4.20
C LYS A 44 -13.98 -7.71 -4.82
N ASN A 45 -13.61 -7.96 -6.08
CA ASN A 45 -13.97 -9.20 -6.78
C ASN A 45 -12.92 -10.28 -6.50
N VAL A 46 -13.22 -11.15 -5.53
CA VAL A 46 -12.28 -12.19 -5.09
C VAL A 46 -12.09 -13.28 -6.14
N GLU A 47 -13.16 -13.69 -6.82
CA GLU A 47 -13.10 -14.79 -7.80
C GLU A 47 -12.20 -14.46 -8.99
N LEU A 48 -12.41 -13.30 -9.62
CA LEU A 48 -11.55 -12.85 -10.72
C LEU A 48 -10.15 -12.48 -10.25
N GLY A 49 -10.01 -12.01 -9.00
CA GLY A 49 -8.71 -11.77 -8.39
C GLY A 49 -7.89 -13.06 -8.22
N GLU A 50 -8.53 -14.17 -7.86
CA GLU A 50 -7.90 -15.49 -7.76
C GLU A 50 -7.47 -15.99 -9.15
N GLU A 51 -8.32 -15.90 -10.17
CA GLU A 51 -7.99 -16.26 -11.56
C GLU A 51 -6.79 -15.46 -12.08
N ALA A 52 -6.83 -14.13 -11.93
CA ALA A 52 -5.76 -13.25 -12.38
C ALA A 52 -4.44 -13.55 -11.64
N SER A 53 -4.52 -13.87 -10.35
CA SER A 53 -3.35 -14.16 -9.53
C SER A 53 -2.68 -15.49 -9.88
N VAL A 54 -3.44 -16.54 -10.22
CA VAL A 54 -2.87 -17.83 -10.64
C VAL A 54 -1.97 -17.61 -11.86
N ASN A 55 -2.50 -16.97 -12.91
CA ASN A 55 -1.74 -16.69 -14.13
C ASN A 55 -0.55 -15.75 -13.87
N LEU A 56 -0.74 -14.73 -13.03
CA LEU A 56 0.31 -13.77 -12.73
C LEU A 56 1.48 -14.37 -11.93
N LEU A 57 1.19 -15.30 -11.01
CA LEU A 57 2.21 -15.99 -10.22
C LEU A 57 2.95 -17.06 -11.02
N GLU A 58 2.36 -17.62 -12.07
CA GLU A 58 3.06 -18.49 -13.02
C GLU A 58 4.08 -17.70 -13.86
N LEU A 59 3.71 -16.49 -14.30
CA LEU A 59 4.58 -15.63 -15.11
C LEU A 59 5.70 -14.97 -14.28
N GLU A 60 5.38 -14.49 -13.08
CA GLU A 60 6.30 -13.72 -12.24
C GLU A 60 6.24 -14.18 -10.77
N PRO A 61 6.74 -15.40 -10.47
CA PRO A 61 6.66 -16.00 -9.14
C PRO A 61 7.50 -15.28 -8.08
N HIS A 62 8.45 -14.43 -8.48
CA HIS A 62 9.37 -13.76 -7.56
C HIS A 62 9.02 -12.29 -7.27
N VAL A 63 7.90 -11.79 -7.83
CA VAL A 63 7.48 -10.39 -7.63
C VAL A 63 6.55 -10.30 -6.42
N ASP A 64 7.05 -9.71 -5.33
CA ASP A 64 6.34 -9.55 -4.06
C ASP A 64 4.98 -8.82 -4.20
N GLY A 65 4.92 -7.80 -5.07
CA GLY A 65 3.72 -7.00 -5.33
C GLY A 65 2.51 -7.84 -5.76
N ASN A 66 2.72 -8.96 -6.45
CA ASN A 66 1.64 -9.84 -6.90
C ASN A 66 0.96 -10.53 -5.70
N TYR A 67 1.76 -11.05 -4.77
CA TYR A 67 1.27 -11.64 -3.53
C TYR A 67 0.61 -10.60 -2.63
N VAL A 68 1.18 -9.40 -2.55
CA VAL A 68 0.61 -8.31 -1.76
C VAL A 68 -0.77 -7.90 -2.28
N LEU A 69 -0.96 -7.80 -3.61
CA LEU A 69 -2.26 -7.51 -4.20
C LEU A 69 -3.30 -8.60 -3.88
N LEU A 70 -2.95 -9.87 -4.04
CA LEU A 70 -3.84 -10.98 -3.70
C LEU A 70 -4.18 -11.00 -2.20
N SER A 71 -3.19 -10.81 -1.33
CA SER A 71 -3.38 -10.72 0.11
C SER A 71 -4.35 -9.59 0.48
N ASN A 72 -4.22 -8.42 -0.15
CA ASN A 72 -5.12 -7.29 0.07
C ASN A 72 -6.57 -7.60 -0.34
N ILE A 73 -6.77 -8.29 -1.48
CA ILE A 73 -8.11 -8.73 -1.92
C ILE A 73 -8.75 -9.64 -0.86
N TYR A 74 -7.98 -10.60 -0.31
CA TYR A 74 -8.46 -11.46 0.76
C TYR A 74 -8.74 -10.72 2.06
N SER A 75 -7.88 -9.77 2.43
CA SER A 75 -8.05 -8.90 3.59
C SER A 75 -9.37 -8.12 3.53
N GLN A 76 -9.65 -7.48 2.39
CA GLN A 76 -10.89 -6.73 2.17
C GLN A 76 -12.13 -7.61 2.24
N ALA A 77 -12.01 -8.89 1.85
CA ALA A 77 -13.06 -9.89 1.93
C ALA A 77 -13.09 -10.64 3.29
N LYS A 78 -12.28 -10.23 4.28
CA LYS A 78 -12.13 -10.87 5.59
C LYS A 78 -11.79 -12.38 5.53
N LYS A 79 -11.10 -12.81 4.47
CA LYS A 79 -10.66 -14.20 4.27
C LYS A 79 -9.28 -14.42 4.89
N TRP A 80 -9.19 -14.35 6.21
CA TRP A 80 -7.91 -14.37 6.96
C TRP A 80 -7.09 -15.66 6.75
N ASP A 81 -7.74 -16.81 6.62
CA ASP A 81 -7.06 -18.07 6.30
C ASP A 81 -6.30 -17.98 4.97
N LYS A 82 -6.91 -17.33 3.97
CA LYS A 82 -6.28 -17.11 2.67
C LYS A 82 -5.15 -16.07 2.74
N VAL A 83 -5.29 -15.03 3.55
CA VAL A 83 -4.19 -14.08 3.86
C VAL A 83 -2.98 -14.83 4.43
N MET A 84 -3.21 -15.73 5.38
CA MET A 84 -2.15 -16.54 5.99
C MET A 84 -1.51 -17.52 5.00
N ASN A 85 -2.30 -18.10 4.09
CA ASN A 85 -1.78 -18.94 3.02
C ASN A 85 -0.85 -18.16 2.07
N VAL A 86 -1.23 -16.95 1.66
CA VAL A 86 -0.37 -16.09 0.82
C VAL A 86 0.93 -15.75 1.54
N ARG A 87 0.88 -15.42 2.84
CA ARG A 87 2.09 -15.17 3.65
C ARG A 87 3.00 -16.40 3.70
N ARG A 88 2.42 -17.61 3.83
CA ARG A 88 3.17 -18.87 3.79
C ARG A 88 3.83 -19.09 2.42
N MET A 89 3.10 -18.82 1.33
CA MET A 89 3.66 -18.91 -0.03
C MET A 89 4.88 -18.02 -0.18
N MET A 90 4.77 -16.72 0.19
CA MET A 90 5.90 -15.78 0.13
C MET A 90 7.10 -16.27 0.95
N LYS A 91 6.86 -16.78 2.17
CA LYS A 91 7.92 -17.32 3.04
C LYS A 91 8.62 -18.53 2.41
N ASN A 92 7.87 -19.45 1.80
CA ASN A 92 8.43 -20.67 1.20
C ASN A 92 9.39 -20.40 0.03
N ILE A 93 9.19 -19.27 -0.66
CA ILE A 93 10.02 -18.83 -1.79
C ILE A 93 10.95 -17.67 -1.42
N ASN A 94 11.13 -17.41 -0.12
CA ASN A 94 11.99 -16.37 0.45
C ASN A 94 11.72 -14.95 -0.09
N ILE A 95 10.48 -14.64 -0.43
CA ILE A 95 10.06 -13.30 -0.80
C ILE A 95 9.63 -12.54 0.44
N GLN A 96 10.18 -11.34 0.61
CA GLN A 96 9.75 -10.39 1.61
C GLN A 96 9.10 -9.20 0.90
N LYS A 97 7.99 -8.70 1.48
CA LYS A 97 7.38 -7.47 1.03
C LYS A 97 8.35 -6.31 1.28
N VAL A 98 8.57 -5.48 0.28
CA VAL A 98 9.28 -4.21 0.48
C VAL A 98 8.44 -3.29 1.38
N PRO A 99 8.96 -2.81 2.51
CA PRO A 99 8.23 -1.90 3.39
C PRO A 99 7.96 -0.57 2.68
N GLY A 100 6.85 0.07 3.03
CA GLY A 100 6.60 1.44 2.60
C GLY A 100 7.52 2.40 3.35
N SER A 101 8.32 3.17 2.62
CA SER A 101 9.22 4.18 3.17
C SER A 101 8.93 5.54 2.57
N SER A 102 9.16 6.57 3.39
CA SER A 102 9.09 7.97 2.97
C SER A 102 10.41 8.63 3.32
N SER A 103 10.96 9.40 2.38
CA SER A 103 12.23 10.10 2.55
C SER A 103 12.08 11.61 2.37
N ILE A 104 12.92 12.34 3.10
CA ILE A 104 13.00 13.80 3.12
C ILE A 104 14.47 14.21 3.14
N GLU A 105 14.80 15.31 2.47
CA GLU A 105 16.12 15.92 2.50
C GLU A 105 16.11 17.14 3.41
N VAL A 106 16.97 17.14 4.43
CA VAL A 106 17.20 18.26 5.35
C VAL A 106 18.70 18.40 5.56
N ASP A 107 19.22 19.63 5.50
CA ASP A 107 20.64 19.93 5.70
C ASP A 107 21.60 19.05 4.86
N ASN A 108 21.24 18.83 3.59
CA ASN A 108 21.96 17.97 2.63
C ASN A 108 22.09 16.49 3.05
N ALA A 109 21.26 16.03 3.99
CA ALA A 109 21.15 14.63 4.38
C ALA A 109 19.77 14.08 4.01
N VAL A 110 19.74 12.86 3.50
CA VAL A 110 18.49 12.13 3.23
C VAL A 110 18.13 11.30 4.45
N HIS A 111 16.95 11.55 4.99
CA HIS A 111 16.37 10.81 6.10
C HIS A 111 15.24 9.94 5.57
N GLU A 112 15.31 8.64 5.81
CA GLU A 112 14.29 7.67 5.41
C GLU A 112 13.56 7.15 6.65
N PHE A 113 12.23 7.07 6.53
CA PHE A 113 11.34 6.62 7.59
C PHE A 113 10.52 5.43 7.11
N VAL A 114 10.40 4.43 7.98
CA VAL A 114 9.47 3.30 7.81
C VAL A 114 8.49 3.32 8.98
N ALA A 115 7.23 2.97 8.72
CA ALA A 115 6.20 2.97 9.76
C ALA A 115 6.61 2.08 10.94
N GLY A 116 6.63 2.66 12.15
CA GLY A 116 7.03 1.96 13.38
C GLY A 116 8.55 1.86 13.62
N ASP A 117 9.38 2.34 12.70
CA ASP A 117 10.83 2.38 12.90
C ASP A 117 11.23 3.47 13.91
N LYS A 118 12.16 3.12 14.79
CA LYS A 118 12.73 3.99 15.83
C LYS A 118 14.25 4.06 15.78
N SER A 119 14.85 3.64 14.67
CA SER A 119 16.31 3.64 14.47
C SER A 119 16.90 5.04 14.33
N HIS A 120 16.08 6.05 14.00
CA HIS A 120 16.52 7.43 13.81
C HIS A 120 17.03 8.04 15.14
N PRO A 121 18.16 8.77 15.15
CA PRO A 121 18.71 9.37 16.37
C PRO A 121 17.75 10.31 17.11
N GLN A 122 16.90 11.02 16.37
CA GLN A 122 15.86 11.93 16.90
C GLN A 122 14.48 11.27 17.00
N SER A 123 14.42 9.93 17.13
CA SER A 123 13.14 9.23 17.12
C SER A 123 12.20 9.69 18.23
N GLU A 124 12.70 10.09 19.40
CA GLU A 124 11.84 10.52 20.50
C GLU A 124 11.10 11.83 20.15
N GLU A 125 11.83 12.82 19.64
CA GLU A 125 11.31 14.11 19.24
C GLU A 125 10.32 13.99 18.07
N ILE A 126 10.63 13.15 17.09
CA ILE A 126 9.77 12.89 15.93
C ILE A 126 8.42 12.31 16.39
N TYR A 127 8.44 11.33 17.29
CA TYR A 127 7.21 10.74 17.81
C TYR A 127 6.43 11.71 18.71
N TRP A 128 7.12 12.58 19.45
CA TRP A 128 6.45 13.64 20.20
C TRP A 128 5.75 14.65 19.27
N MET A 129 6.42 15.07 18.18
CA MET A 129 5.83 15.92 17.16
C MET A 129 4.64 15.25 16.46
N LEU A 130 4.68 13.92 16.24
CA LEU A 130 3.52 13.18 15.74
C LEU A 130 2.30 13.30 16.67
N VAL A 131 2.51 13.21 17.99
CA VAL A 131 1.42 13.38 18.97
C VAL A 131 0.86 14.80 18.91
N GLU A 132 1.74 15.81 18.81
CA GLU A 132 1.31 17.20 18.67
C GLU A 132 0.53 17.43 17.35
N MET A 133 1.01 16.90 16.23
CA MET A 133 0.31 16.97 14.95
C MET A 133 -1.06 16.31 15.03
N ALA A 134 -1.15 15.11 15.64
CA ALA A 134 -2.41 14.40 15.80
C ALA A 134 -3.41 15.17 16.66
N ASP A 135 -2.96 15.80 17.75
CA ASP A 135 -3.79 16.65 18.60
C ASP A 135 -4.32 17.87 17.83
N ARG A 136 -3.46 18.57 17.08
CA ARG A 136 -3.85 19.71 16.24
C ARG A 136 -4.85 19.31 15.15
N LEU A 137 -4.64 18.16 14.50
CA LEU A 137 -5.57 17.63 13.51
C LEU A 137 -6.94 17.30 14.12
N LYS A 138 -6.97 16.69 15.31
CA LYS A 138 -8.23 16.41 16.04
C LYS A 138 -9.00 17.70 16.32
N HIS A 139 -8.33 18.76 16.75
CA HIS A 139 -8.96 20.08 16.96
C HIS A 139 -9.48 20.70 15.65
N ALA A 140 -8.92 20.32 14.50
CA ALA A 140 -9.40 20.68 13.17
C ALA A 140 -10.50 19.74 12.63
N ALA A 141 -11.07 18.87 13.47
CA ALA A 141 -12.10 17.89 13.13
C ALA A 141 -11.67 16.83 12.09
N TYR A 142 -10.36 16.55 11.99
CA TYR A 142 -9.87 15.41 11.23
C TYR A 142 -10.28 14.09 11.89
N VAL A 143 -10.75 13.14 11.08
CA VAL A 143 -11.12 11.78 11.48
C VAL A 143 -10.27 10.80 10.67
N PRO A 144 -9.49 9.91 11.32
CA PRO A 144 -8.67 8.93 10.61
C PRO A 144 -9.51 8.01 9.71
N LEU A 145 -9.04 7.75 8.49
CA LEU A 145 -9.69 6.83 7.56
C LEU A 145 -9.26 5.38 7.84
N THR A 146 -9.71 4.81 8.96
CA THR A 146 -9.35 3.46 9.43
C THR A 146 -9.68 2.34 8.44
N ALA A 147 -10.67 2.55 7.55
CA ALA A 147 -11.00 1.65 6.45
C ALA A 147 -9.84 1.39 5.47
N SER A 148 -8.83 2.26 5.44
CA SER A 148 -7.61 2.09 4.63
C SER A 148 -6.65 1.05 5.22
N VAL A 149 -6.75 0.73 6.52
CA VAL A 149 -5.95 -0.29 7.19
C VAL A 149 -6.60 -1.65 6.97
N LEU A 150 -5.99 -2.44 6.09
CA LEU A 150 -6.50 -3.75 5.69
C LEU A 150 -6.21 -4.87 6.70
N GLN A 151 -5.39 -4.61 7.71
CA GLN A 151 -5.02 -5.57 8.75
C GLN A 151 -6.20 -5.81 9.71
N ASP A 152 -6.29 -7.03 10.25
CA ASP A 152 -7.29 -7.41 11.25
C ASP A 152 -6.89 -6.89 12.63
N PHE A 153 -6.98 -5.58 12.79
CA PHE A 153 -6.69 -4.84 14.01
C PHE A 153 -7.98 -4.24 14.57
N ASP A 154 -8.00 -3.99 15.87
CA ASP A 154 -9.06 -3.21 16.47
C ASP A 154 -9.00 -1.74 15.97
N GLU A 155 -10.07 -0.97 16.23
CA GLU A 155 -10.17 0.39 15.71
C GLU A 155 -9.04 1.30 16.26
N GLN A 156 -8.66 1.11 17.52
CA GLN A 156 -7.61 1.91 18.16
C GLN A 156 -6.24 1.59 17.57
N GLU A 157 -5.97 0.32 17.30
CA GLU A 157 -4.76 -0.17 16.64
C GLU A 157 -4.66 0.34 15.20
N LYS A 158 -5.79 0.42 14.46
CA LYS A 158 -5.83 1.03 13.12
C LYS A 158 -5.50 2.51 13.16
N GLU A 159 -6.10 3.27 14.07
CA GLU A 159 -5.78 4.69 14.26
C GLU A 159 -4.28 4.88 14.58
N ASN A 160 -3.73 4.05 15.47
CA ASN A 160 -2.31 4.10 15.83
C ASN A 160 -1.41 3.78 14.64
N ALA A 161 -1.77 2.78 13.82
CA ALA A 161 -1.04 2.45 12.60
C ALA A 161 -1.05 3.62 11.60
N LEU A 162 -2.19 4.28 11.43
CA LEU A 162 -2.34 5.47 10.57
C LEU A 162 -1.53 6.66 11.09
N ALA A 163 -1.49 6.86 12.42
CA ALA A 163 -0.72 7.93 13.04
C ALA A 163 0.79 7.76 12.80
N CYS A 164 1.27 6.51 12.70
CA CYS A 164 2.67 6.17 12.52
C CYS A 164 3.08 5.91 11.06
N HIS A 165 2.30 6.38 10.08
CA HIS A 165 2.70 6.29 8.67
C HIS A 165 4.05 6.96 8.40
N SER A 166 4.83 6.40 7.49
CA SER A 166 6.16 6.93 7.16
C SER A 166 6.10 8.36 6.63
N GLU A 167 5.03 8.74 5.91
CA GLU A 167 4.82 10.12 5.50
C GLU A 167 4.69 11.06 6.70
N LYS A 168 3.90 10.68 7.71
CA LYS A 168 3.67 11.51 8.90
C LYS A 168 4.95 11.62 9.72
N LEU A 169 5.74 10.56 9.82
CA LEU A 169 7.09 10.59 10.42
C LEU A 169 8.01 11.58 9.68
N ALA A 170 8.03 11.54 8.35
CA ALA A 170 8.82 12.45 7.53
C ALA A 170 8.34 13.92 7.65
N ILE A 171 7.02 14.16 7.73
CA ILE A 171 6.45 15.49 7.99
C ILE A 171 6.88 15.97 9.38
N ALA A 172 6.73 15.15 10.41
CA ALA A 172 7.11 15.48 11.78
C ALA A 172 8.59 15.87 11.86
N PHE A 173 9.48 15.07 11.25
CA PHE A 173 10.90 15.39 11.15
C PHE A 173 11.15 16.71 10.40
N GLY A 174 10.47 16.93 9.28
CA GLY A 174 10.57 18.17 8.51
C GLY A 174 10.14 19.41 9.30
N LEU A 175 9.06 19.31 10.10
CA LEU A 175 8.58 20.40 10.96
C LEU A 175 9.55 20.70 12.11
N LEU A 176 10.23 19.68 12.64
CA LEU A 176 11.23 19.85 13.70
C LEU A 176 12.54 20.45 13.18
N SER A 177 12.92 20.09 11.95
CA SER A 177 14.27 20.31 11.45
C SER A 177 14.37 21.45 10.43
N THR A 178 13.26 22.12 10.10
CA THR A 178 13.26 23.24 9.14
C THR A 178 12.63 24.50 9.73
N PRO A 179 13.09 25.71 9.32
CA PRO A 179 12.48 26.96 9.78
C PRO A 179 11.00 27.10 9.38
N PRO A 180 10.17 27.83 10.15
CA PRO A 180 8.79 28.12 9.77
C PRO A 180 8.68 28.73 8.36
N GLY A 181 7.74 28.21 7.56
CA GLY A 181 7.54 28.64 6.17
C GLY A 181 8.44 27.93 5.14
N SER A 182 9.32 27.03 5.58
CA SER A 182 10.14 26.23 4.67
C SER A 182 9.30 25.22 3.88
N PRO A 183 9.57 25.02 2.58
CA PRO A 183 8.93 23.96 1.82
C PRO A 183 9.44 22.58 2.26
N ILE A 184 8.53 21.71 2.69
CA ILE A 184 8.83 20.29 2.99
C ILE A 184 8.54 19.45 1.74
N ARG A 185 9.52 18.67 1.28
CA ARG A 185 9.39 17.76 0.14
C ARG A 185 9.61 16.33 0.60
N ILE A 186 8.62 15.47 0.37
CA ILE A 186 8.64 14.06 0.79
C ILE A 186 8.47 13.19 -0.45
N VAL A 187 9.32 12.18 -0.57
CA VAL A 187 9.25 11.15 -1.61
C VAL A 187 8.83 9.84 -0.97
N LYS A 188 7.90 9.12 -1.59
CA LYS A 188 7.42 7.82 -1.11
C LYS A 188 7.64 6.75 -2.17
N ASN A 189 8.09 5.56 -1.76
CA ASN A 189 8.31 4.43 -2.67
C ASN A 189 7.01 3.71 -3.08
N LEU A 190 5.93 3.90 -2.32
CA LEU A 190 4.60 3.37 -2.56
C LEU A 190 3.59 4.50 -2.78
N ARG A 191 2.38 4.15 -3.26
CA ARG A 191 1.26 5.08 -3.31
C ARG A 191 1.00 5.66 -1.91
N VAL A 192 0.81 6.98 -1.84
CA VAL A 192 0.41 7.69 -0.62
C VAL A 192 -0.91 7.11 -0.12
N CYS A 193 -1.05 7.00 1.20
CA CYS A 193 -2.32 6.60 1.79
C CYS A 193 -3.42 7.60 1.44
N ASP A 194 -4.68 7.16 1.43
CA ASP A 194 -5.82 8.07 1.27
C ASP A 194 -6.10 8.89 2.55
N ASP A 195 -5.50 8.47 3.68
CA ASP A 195 -5.48 9.14 4.99
C ASP A 195 -4.31 10.12 5.14
#